data_AF-F1TAX5-F1
#
_entry.id   AF-F1TAX5-F1
#
_cell.length_a   1.000
_cell.length_b   1.000
_cell.length_c   1.000
_cell.angle_alpha   90.00
_cell.angle_beta   90.00
_cell.angle_gamma   90.00
#
_symmetry.space_group_name_H-M   'P 1'
#
loop_
_entity.id
_entity.type
_entity.pdbx_description
1 polymer ?
#
loop_
_entity_poly.entity_id
_entity_poly.type
_entity_poly.pdbx_seq_one_letter_code
_entity_poly.pdbx_strand_id
1 'polypeptide(L)'
;MNKKSTVILGLYDLFLAIAAIFIGIQMLQSNSGIFSEYPTEWLCKLPFNSWVQPGIIAILVFGAGNIFSSIMCLKNSPNKSWLSSALVGFLLLICVIAQVIILGEWYLPSVEFFVAGILQIILSGYVLISKKIS
;
A
#
# COMPACT_ATOMS: atom_id res chain seq x y z
N MET A 1 -0.88 -21.98 -15.05
CA MET A 1 -0.91 -20.60 -14.49
C MET A 1 -2.12 -19.86 -15.05
N ASN A 2 -3.10 -19.51 -14.21
CA ASN A 2 -4.24 -18.71 -14.66
C ASN A 2 -3.76 -17.28 -14.97
N LYS A 3 -3.38 -17.03 -16.23
CA LYS A 3 -2.81 -15.76 -16.69
C LYS A 3 -3.71 -14.56 -16.34
N LYS A 4 -5.03 -14.76 -16.28
CA LYS A 4 -6.00 -13.72 -15.95
C LYS A 4 -5.87 -13.24 -14.49
N SER A 5 -5.78 -14.16 -13.52
CA SER A 5 -5.71 -13.79 -12.10
C SER A 5 -4.43 -13.02 -11.76
N THR A 6 -3.29 -13.43 -12.32
CA THR A 6 -2.02 -12.73 -12.12
C THR A 6 -2.03 -11.32 -12.75
N VAL A 7 -2.66 -11.16 -13.91
CA VAL A 7 -2.82 -9.84 -14.55
C VAL A 7 -3.70 -8.93 -13.70
N ILE A 8 -4.82 -9.42 -13.15
CA ILE A 8 -5.69 -8.64 -12.26
C ILE A 8 -4.91 -8.15 -11.04
N LEU A 9 -4.15 -9.03 -10.38
CA LEU A 9 -3.30 -8.66 -9.25
C LEU A 9 -2.27 -7.58 -9.66
N GLY A 10 -1.61 -7.75 -10.80
CA GLY A 10 -0.62 -6.80 -11.30
C GLY A 10 -1.20 -5.42 -11.64
N LEU A 11 -2.43 -5.36 -12.17
CA LEU A 11 -3.13 -4.10 -12.41
C LEU A 11 -3.56 -3.42 -11.11
N TYR A 12 -3.99 -4.22 -10.13
CA TYR A 12 -4.33 -3.71 -8.80
C TYR A 12 -3.10 -3.14 -8.08
N ASP A 13 -1.96 -3.85 -8.10
CA ASP A 13 -0.69 -3.35 -7.58
C ASP A 13 -0.30 -2.03 -8.29
N LEU A 14 -0.46 -1.95 -9.62
CA LEU A 14 -0.14 -0.72 -10.35
C LEU A 14 -1.03 0.46 -9.91
N PHE A 15 -2.31 0.21 -9.69
CA PHE A 15 -3.23 1.23 -9.17
C PHE A 15 -2.80 1.72 -7.78
N LEU A 16 -2.48 0.79 -6.86
CA LEU A 16 -2.00 1.15 -5.52
C LEU A 16 -0.66 1.91 -5.57
N ALA A 17 0.24 1.54 -6.48
CA ALA A 17 1.49 2.26 -6.67
C ALA A 17 1.27 3.71 -7.07
N ILE A 18 0.42 3.95 -8.07
CA ILE A 18 0.10 5.30 -8.56
C ILE A 18 -0.55 6.11 -7.44
N ALA A 19 -1.52 5.54 -6.72
CA ALA A 19 -2.18 6.21 -5.60
C ALA A 19 -1.18 6.57 -4.48
N ALA A 20 -0.32 5.64 -4.08
CA ALA A 20 0.68 5.86 -3.03
C ALA A 20 1.71 6.93 -3.43
N ILE A 21 2.16 6.93 -4.69
CA ILE A 21 3.07 7.97 -5.21
C ILE A 21 2.37 9.32 -5.24
N PHE A 22 1.14 9.38 -5.74
CA PHE A 22 0.38 10.62 -5.82
C PHE A 22 0.16 11.23 -4.42
N ILE A 23 -0.33 10.44 -3.47
CA ILE A 23 -0.51 10.88 -2.08
C ILE A 23 0.82 11.27 -1.45
N GLY A 24 1.88 10.48 -1.64
CA GLY A 24 3.19 10.81 -1.08
C GLY A 24 3.78 12.11 -1.66
N ILE A 25 3.58 12.40 -2.94
CA ILE A 25 3.98 13.69 -3.53
C ILE A 25 3.18 14.84 -2.90
N GLN A 26 1.87 14.69 -2.69
CA GLN A 26 1.05 15.70 -2.01
C GLN A 26 1.55 15.95 -0.58
N MET A 27 1.94 14.90 0.14
CA MET A 27 2.51 14.99 1.49
C MET A 27 3.89 15.67 1.51
N LEU A 28 4.69 15.51 0.46
CA LEU A 28 5.97 16.20 0.31
C LEU A 28 5.79 17.69 -0.02
N GLN A 29 4.73 18.01 -0.77
CA GLN A 29 4.33 19.38 -1.12
C GLN A 29 3.45 20.01 -0.03
N SER A 30 3.80 19.79 1.24
CA SER A 30 3.05 20.13 2.47
C SER A 30 2.74 21.62 2.70
N ASN A 31 2.74 22.44 1.65
CA ASN A 31 2.48 23.88 1.68
C ASN A 31 1.06 24.22 1.18
N SER A 32 0.26 23.23 0.78
CA SER A 32 -1.12 23.43 0.32
C SER A 32 -1.99 22.19 0.50
N GLY A 33 -3.31 22.39 0.50
CA GLY A 33 -4.30 21.31 0.56
C GLY A 33 -4.39 20.62 1.94
N ILE A 34 -4.84 19.37 1.94
CA ILE A 34 -5.11 18.59 3.17
C ILE A 34 -3.85 18.25 3.99
N PHE A 35 -2.65 18.47 3.43
CA PHE A 35 -1.36 18.22 4.08
C PHE A 35 -0.62 19.52 4.43
N SER A 36 -1.31 20.67 4.42
CA SER A 36 -0.69 21.97 4.75
C SER A 36 -0.24 22.07 6.20
N GLU A 37 -0.93 21.39 7.10
CA GLU A 37 -0.65 21.40 8.54
C GLU A 37 -0.56 19.96 9.05
N TYR A 38 0.48 19.69 9.84
CA TYR A 38 0.60 18.41 10.56
C TYR A 38 -0.15 18.51 11.89
N PRO A 39 -1.09 17.60 12.21
CA PRO A 39 -1.87 17.69 13.44
C PRO A 39 -0.97 17.72 14.68
N THR A 40 -1.16 18.73 15.53
CA THR A 40 -0.33 18.92 16.74
C THR A 40 -0.47 17.78 17.72
N GLU A 41 -1.67 17.19 17.79
CA GLU A 41 -1.98 16.01 18.60
C GLU A 41 -1.25 14.73 18.16
N TRP A 42 -0.68 14.71 16.95
CA TRP A 42 0.12 13.59 16.46
C TRP A 42 1.60 13.70 16.84
N LEU A 43 2.10 14.91 17.15
CA LEU A 43 3.51 15.17 17.45
C LEU A 43 4.05 14.38 18.65
N CYS A 44 3.18 14.08 19.63
CA CYS A 44 3.56 13.32 20.83
C CYS A 44 3.26 11.81 20.71
N LYS A 45 2.56 11.39 19.65
CA LYS A 45 2.11 10.01 19.46
C LYS A 45 2.91 9.30 18.37
N LEU A 46 3.22 9.99 17.27
CA LEU A 46 3.92 9.45 16.12
C LEU A 46 5.40 9.89 16.12
N PRO A 47 6.31 9.07 15.54
CA PRO A 47 7.71 9.41 15.42
C PRO A 47 7.99 10.43 14.28
N PHE A 48 7.01 11.28 13.96
CA PHE A 48 7.08 12.23 12.86
C PHE A 48 6.63 13.61 13.32
N ASN A 49 7.29 14.63 12.79
CA ASN A 49 6.98 16.04 13.06
C ASN A 49 6.42 16.77 11.82
N SER A 50 6.27 16.07 10.70
CA SER A 50 5.72 16.62 9.45
C SER A 50 5.17 15.51 8.56
N TRP A 51 4.47 15.88 7.49
CA TRP A 51 3.99 14.94 6.47
C TRP A 51 5.08 14.41 5.53
N VAL A 52 6.26 15.04 5.51
CA VAL A 52 7.37 14.69 4.61
C VAL A 52 7.83 13.25 4.82
N GLN A 53 8.06 12.83 6.06
CA GLN A 53 8.56 11.47 6.34
C GLN A 53 7.52 10.39 5.97
N PRO A 54 6.23 10.50 6.36
CA PRO A 54 5.18 9.63 5.83
C PRO A 54 5.09 9.63 4.30
N GLY A 55 5.24 10.78 3.65
CA GLY A 55 5.21 10.89 2.18
C GLY A 55 6.35 10.12 1.49
N ILE A 56 7.56 10.18 2.05
CA ILE A 56 8.70 9.39 1.57
C ILE A 56 8.42 7.88 1.74
N ILE A 57 7.86 7.47 2.88
CA ILE A 57 7.47 6.07 3.12
C ILE A 57 6.40 5.63 2.11
N ALA A 58 5.39 6.47 1.87
CA ALA A 58 4.34 6.21 0.89
C ALA A 58 4.92 5.96 -0.51
N ILE A 59 5.84 6.80 -0.98
CA ILE A 59 6.46 6.65 -2.31
C ILE A 59 7.40 5.44 -2.36
N LEU A 60 8.34 5.33 -1.42
CA LEU A 60 9.42 4.35 -1.52
C LEU A 60 8.99 2.94 -1.13
N VAL A 61 8.18 2.81 -0.08
CA VAL A 61 7.77 1.49 0.42
C VAL A 61 6.54 1.01 -0.35
N PHE A 62 5.47 1.80 -0.34
CA PHE A 62 4.21 1.38 -0.94
C PHE A 62 4.16 1.65 -2.44
N GLY A 63 4.66 2.80 -2.92
CA GLY A 63 4.75 3.10 -4.34
C GLY A 63 5.68 2.12 -5.07
N ALA A 64 6.98 2.14 -4.74
CA ALA A 64 7.95 1.30 -5.42
C ALA A 64 7.73 -0.20 -5.16
N GLY A 65 7.32 -0.59 -3.96
CA GLY A 65 6.98 -1.98 -3.64
C GLY A 65 5.83 -2.52 -4.49
N ASN A 66 4.81 -1.71 -4.73
CA ASN A 66 3.71 -2.08 -5.61
C ASN A 66 4.09 -2.04 -7.10
N ILE A 67 4.95 -1.11 -7.54
CA ILE A 67 5.52 -1.14 -8.91
C ILE A 67 6.26 -2.45 -9.14
N PHE A 68 7.12 -2.83 -8.21
CA PHE A 68 7.90 -4.08 -8.30
C PHE A 68 6.97 -5.30 -8.38
N SER A 69 5.95 -5.36 -7.52
CA SER A 69 4.95 -6.44 -7.50
C SER A 69 4.17 -6.50 -8.82
N SER A 70 3.74 -5.35 -9.34
CA SER A 70 3.06 -5.23 -10.63
C SER A 70 3.93 -5.74 -11.78
N ILE A 71 5.19 -5.33 -11.86
CA ILE A 71 6.13 -5.80 -12.89
C ILE A 71 6.30 -7.32 -12.82
N MET A 72 6.45 -7.89 -11.61
CA MET A 72 6.56 -9.35 -11.45
C MET A 72 5.30 -10.09 -11.93
N CYS A 73 4.12 -9.53 -11.66
CA CYS A 73 2.84 -10.07 -12.11
C CYS A 73 2.69 -9.99 -13.64
N LEU A 74 2.99 -8.83 -14.25
CA LEU A 74 2.76 -8.58 -15.66
C LEU A 74 3.83 -9.19 -16.58
N LYS A 75 5.08 -9.31 -16.13
CA LYS A 75 6.16 -10.00 -16.88
C LYS A 75 6.07 -11.53 -16.80
N ASN A 76 4.99 -12.08 -16.23
CA ASN A 76 4.77 -13.52 -16.13
C ASN A 76 5.90 -14.26 -15.38
N SER A 77 6.55 -13.61 -14.42
CA SER A 77 7.63 -14.23 -13.63
C SER A 77 7.09 -15.45 -12.86
N PRO A 78 7.62 -16.66 -13.11
CA PRO A 78 6.79 -17.87 -13.03
C PRO A 78 6.33 -18.29 -11.64
N ASN A 79 7.01 -17.96 -10.52
CA ASN A 79 6.68 -18.66 -9.26
C ASN A 79 6.34 -17.87 -7.99
N LYS A 80 6.55 -16.55 -7.89
CA LYS A 80 6.32 -15.84 -6.61
C LYS A 80 5.80 -14.41 -6.72
N SER A 81 5.19 -14.02 -7.84
CA SER A 81 4.63 -12.67 -8.00
C SER A 81 3.58 -12.33 -6.91
N TRP A 82 2.72 -13.30 -6.57
CA TRP A 82 1.73 -13.17 -5.49
C TRP A 82 2.36 -12.90 -4.12
N LEU A 83 3.58 -13.41 -3.87
CA LEU A 83 4.23 -13.26 -2.57
C LEU A 83 4.71 -11.83 -2.37
N SER A 84 5.24 -11.19 -3.41
CA SER A 84 5.65 -9.78 -3.35
C SER A 84 4.45 -8.88 -3.03
N SER A 85 3.34 -9.04 -3.77
CA SER A 85 2.12 -8.28 -3.52
C SER A 85 1.54 -8.55 -2.12
N ALA A 86 1.53 -9.82 -1.68
CA ALA A 86 1.09 -10.17 -0.33
C ALA A 86 1.96 -9.51 0.77
N LEU A 87 3.28 -9.45 0.60
CA LEU A 87 4.17 -8.82 1.58
C LEU A 87 3.91 -7.30 1.69
N VAL A 88 3.74 -6.61 0.56
CA VAL A 88 3.44 -5.17 0.56
C VAL A 88 2.06 -4.90 1.15
N GLY A 89 1.05 -5.69 0.79
CA GLY A 89 -0.29 -5.58 1.36
C GLY A 89 -0.32 -5.87 2.87
N PHE A 90 0.43 -6.87 3.33
CA PHE A 90 0.54 -7.20 4.75
C PHE A 90 1.23 -6.09 5.53
N LEU A 91 2.31 -5.52 4.97
CA LEU A 91 2.99 -4.38 5.54
C LEU A 91 2.05 -3.16 5.66
N LEU A 92 1.23 -2.91 4.64
CA LEU A 92 0.23 -1.83 4.68
C LEU A 92 -0.76 -2.03 5.83
N LEU A 93 -1.27 -3.25 6.01
CA LEU A 93 -2.16 -3.58 7.11
C LEU A 93 -1.50 -3.37 8.48
N ILE A 94 -0.25 -3.80 8.65
CA ILE A 94 0.50 -3.56 9.89
C ILE A 94 0.61 -2.06 10.16
N CYS A 95 0.99 -1.26 9.16
CA CYS A 95 1.14 0.18 9.32
C CYS A 95 -0.18 0.86 9.70
N VAL A 96 -1.29 0.48 9.06
CA VAL A 96 -2.61 1.05 9.36
C VAL A 96 -3.08 0.64 10.76
N ILE A 97 -2.94 -0.64 11.14
CA ILE A 97 -3.31 -1.12 12.48
C ILE A 97 -2.45 -0.42 13.54
N ALA A 98 -1.14 -0.30 13.33
CA ALA A 98 -0.25 0.41 14.24
C ALA A 98 -0.66 1.89 14.37
N GLN A 99 -0.97 2.56 13.26
CA GLN A 99 -1.43 3.95 13.26
C GLN A 99 -2.74 4.12 14.05
N VAL A 100 -3.71 3.22 13.89
CA VAL A 100 -4.98 3.25 14.63
C VAL A 100 -4.75 3.02 16.13
N ILE A 101 -3.89 2.06 16.51
CA ILE A 101 -3.57 1.78 17.92
C ILE A 101 -2.85 2.99 18.55
N ILE A 102 -1.88 3.58 17.86
CA ILE A 102 -1.08 4.70 18.38
C ILE A 102 -1.94 5.97 18.51
N LEU A 103 -2.76 6.26 17.50
CA LEU A 103 -3.59 7.47 17.52
C LEU A 103 -4.84 7.29 18.39
N GLY A 104 -5.35 6.07 18.51
CA GLY A 104 -6.58 5.73 19.22
C GLY A 104 -7.85 6.02 18.42
N GLU A 105 -7.72 6.32 17.12
CA GLU A 105 -8.80 6.81 16.27
C GLU A 105 -8.75 6.17 14.87
N TRP A 106 -9.92 6.03 14.27
CA TRP A 106 -10.08 5.67 12.87
C TRP A 106 -10.35 6.93 12.05
N TYR A 107 -9.46 7.21 11.10
CA TYR A 107 -9.69 8.24 10.10
C TYR A 107 -10.16 7.59 8.79
N LEU A 108 -10.83 8.37 7.94
CA LEU A 108 -11.29 7.89 6.64
C LEU A 108 -10.14 7.26 5.80
N PRO A 109 -8.94 7.88 5.70
CA PRO A 109 -7.82 7.27 4.99
C PRO A 109 -7.36 5.95 5.61
N SER A 110 -7.45 5.81 6.94
CA SER A 110 -7.11 4.54 7.63
C SER A 110 -8.03 3.41 7.16
N VAL A 111 -9.32 3.67 7.02
CA VAL A 111 -10.29 2.67 6.53
C VAL A 111 -10.01 2.32 5.06
N GLU A 112 -9.74 3.32 4.22
CA GLU A 112 -9.43 3.12 2.80
C GLU A 112 -8.16 2.28 2.61
N PHE A 113 -7.08 2.58 3.33
CA PHE A 113 -5.83 1.82 3.28
C PHE A 113 -5.99 0.42 3.88
N PHE A 114 -6.81 0.26 4.93
CA PHE A 114 -7.12 -1.06 5.48
C PHE A 114 -7.82 -1.94 4.44
N VAL A 115 -8.88 -1.43 3.80
CA VAL A 115 -9.61 -2.14 2.75
C VAL A 115 -8.69 -2.45 1.56
N ALA A 116 -7.85 -1.51 1.15
CA ALA A 116 -6.87 -1.74 0.09
C ALA A 116 -5.90 -2.89 0.43
N GLY A 117 -5.34 -2.90 1.64
CA GLY A 117 -4.48 -3.98 2.11
C GLY A 117 -5.19 -5.34 2.13
N ILE A 118 -6.43 -5.40 2.64
CA ILE A 118 -7.23 -6.64 2.66
C ILE A 118 -7.48 -7.15 1.24
N LEU A 119 -7.90 -6.28 0.31
CA LEU A 119 -8.12 -6.65 -1.09
C LEU A 119 -6.83 -7.16 -1.75
N GLN A 120 -5.68 -6.53 -1.46
CA GLN A 120 -4.38 -6.97 -1.95
C GLN A 120 -4.03 -8.40 -1.48
N ILE A 121 -4.26 -8.70 -0.20
CA ILE A 121 -4.04 -10.04 0.37
C ILE A 121 -5.00 -11.06 -0.24
N ILE A 122 -6.29 -10.73 -0.38
CA ILE A 122 -7.30 -11.62 -0.97
C ILE A 122 -6.93 -11.97 -2.42
N LEU A 123 -6.57 -10.98 -3.23
CA LEU A 123 -6.16 -11.20 -4.62
C LEU A 123 -4.87 -12.03 -4.70
N SER A 124 -3.91 -11.78 -3.81
CA SER A 124 -2.70 -12.60 -3.71
C SER A 124 -3.00 -14.06 -3.37
N GLY A 125 -3.89 -14.30 -2.41
CA GLY A 125 -4.38 -15.64 -2.05
C GLY A 125 -5.12 -16.32 -3.20
N TYR A 126 -5.96 -15.58 -3.93
CA TYR A 126 -6.65 -16.09 -5.12
C TYR A 126 -5.67 -16.53 -6.21
N VAL A 127 -4.61 -15.76 -6.46
CA VAL A 127 -3.55 -16.15 -7.41
C VAL A 127 -2.82 -17.41 -6.93
N LEU A 128 -2.50 -17.52 -5.63
CA LEU A 128 -1.85 -18.71 -5.06
C LEU A 128 -2.71 -19.97 -5.23
N ILE A 129 -4.00 -19.89 -4.88
CA ILE A 129 -4.94 -21.02 -5.01
C ILE A 129 -5.11 -21.41 -6.48
N SER A 130 -5.26 -20.42 -7.37
CA SER A 130 -5.38 -20.65 -8.82
C SER A 130 -4.14 -21.31 -9.44
N LYS A 131 -2.97 -21.18 -8.80
CA LYS A 131 -1.76 -21.92 -9.21
C LYS A 131 -1.78 -23.38 -8.77
N LYS A 132 -2.36 -23.68 -7.60
CA LYS A 132 -2.37 -25.04 -7.04
C LYS A 132 -3.37 -25.97 -7.73
N ILE A 133 -4.41 -25.40 -8.35
CA ILE A 133 -5.48 -26.13 -9.04
C ILE A 133 -5.20 -26.31 -10.55
N SER A 134 -4.25 -25.56 -11.12
CA SER A 134 -3.84 -25.58 -12.53
C SER A 134 -2.62 -26.46 -12.76
#